data_AF-A0AAW0J0F0-F1
#
_entry.id   AF-A0AAW0J0F0-F1
#
_cell.length_a   1.000
_cell.length_b   1.000
_cell.length_c   1.000
_cell.angle_alpha   90.00
_cell.angle_beta   90.00
_cell.angle_gamma   90.00
#
_symmetry.space_group_name_H-M   'P 1'
#
loop_
_entity.id
_entity.type
_entity.pdbx_description
1 polymer ?
#
loop_
_entity_poly.entity_id
_entity_poly.type
_entity_poly.pdbx_seq_one_letter_code
_entity_poly.pdbx_strand_id
1 'polypeptide(L)'
;MLEMAKCKQFAYCIVLFLYLIGSSMAAHTTPDDDVLGWVKKDNRRFLHADIRVGDLNSTIKFYTESLGMKLLSQKDFPEQKYSKAIVGFGPQDTHFVLELTYIYGVDKYDIGTGFGHFGIATQDIYTVVENIRAKGGVITREPGPIAEGGSTIFAFVQDPNGYSFELLQRPPTPEPLCQILLNVLDLDRAIEFYEKALGMNLLQKYDNPQEQFSMAMVGYGSNLTQTTVLELRYNYNVTEYTKGDGYAQIGSSMAAHTTPDDDVLEWVKKDNRRFLHADIRVGDLNSTIKFYTESLGMKLLSQKDFPEQKYSKAIVGFGPQDTHFVLELTYIYGVDKYDIGTGFGHFGIATQDIYTVVENIRAKGGVITREPGPIAEGGSTIFAFVQDPNGYSFELLQRPPTPEPLCQILLNVLDLDRAIEFYEEALGMNLLQKYDNPQEQFSMAMVGYGSNLTQTTVLELRYNYNVTEYTKGDGYAQVAIGTDDVYKSAAAVKLVTKELGGQIILPPVSIPTTNAKITSFVDPDGWKTDLVDNEDYLKQLQKKE
;
A
#
# COMPACT_ATOMS: atom_id res chain seq x y z
N MET A 1 37.55 6.94 25.90
CA MET A 1 37.94 7.80 24.76
C MET A 1 39.20 7.36 24.00
N LEU A 2 39.99 6.38 24.46
CA LEU A 2 41.13 5.85 23.69
C LEU A 2 40.85 4.53 22.92
N GLU A 3 39.74 3.83 23.18
CA GLU A 3 39.38 2.58 22.47
C GLU A 3 38.51 2.78 21.22
N MET A 4 37.80 3.90 21.09
CA MET A 4 37.01 4.21 19.88
C MET A 4 37.87 4.62 18.67
N ALA A 5 39.16 4.94 18.86
CA ALA A 5 40.03 5.41 17.80
C ALA A 5 40.60 4.27 16.90
N LYS A 6 40.59 3.01 17.37
CA LYS A 6 41.06 1.85 16.58
C LYS A 6 39.96 1.19 15.75
N CYS A 7 38.70 1.62 15.90
CA CYS A 7 37.56 1.07 15.16
C CYS A 7 37.36 1.70 13.76
N LYS A 8 38.18 2.68 13.37
CA LYS A 8 38.07 3.38 12.08
C LYS A 8 38.54 2.58 10.86
N GLN A 9 39.05 1.36 11.04
CA GLN A 9 39.55 0.55 9.92
C GLN A 9 38.67 -0.68 9.62
N PHE A 10 37.65 -0.96 10.44
CA PHE A 10 36.93 -2.24 10.40
C PHE A 10 35.42 -2.15 10.13
N ALA A 11 34.88 -0.95 9.86
CA ALA A 11 33.43 -0.75 9.68
C ALA A 11 33.10 0.25 8.55
N TYR A 12 33.84 0.24 7.44
CA TYR A 12 33.59 1.09 6.28
C TYR A 12 33.03 0.33 5.06
N CYS A 13 32.42 -0.85 5.30
CA CYS A 13 31.60 -1.59 4.33
C CYS A 13 30.11 -1.19 4.35
N ILE A 14 29.70 -0.27 5.23
CA ILE A 14 28.35 0.29 5.25
C ILE A 14 28.47 1.81 5.49
N VAL A 15 28.57 2.59 4.42
CA VAL A 15 28.36 4.05 4.50
C VAL A 15 27.03 4.36 3.81
N LEU A 16 25.94 4.01 4.50
CA LEU A 16 24.67 4.75 4.47
C LEU A 16 23.73 4.38 5.64
N PHE A 17 24.25 3.90 6.77
CA PHE A 17 23.41 3.53 7.93
C PHE A 17 23.36 4.61 9.04
N LEU A 18 24.17 5.66 8.96
CA LEU A 18 24.28 6.65 10.06
C LEU A 18 23.87 8.08 9.70
N TYR A 19 23.41 8.37 8.48
CA TYR A 19 22.94 9.72 8.11
C TYR A 19 21.41 9.90 8.10
N LEU A 20 20.64 8.82 8.30
CA LEU A 20 19.16 8.86 8.33
C LEU A 20 18.54 8.65 9.73
N ILE A 21 19.35 8.36 10.76
CA ILE A 21 18.87 8.20 12.16
C ILE A 21 19.09 9.49 12.98
N GLY A 22 19.54 10.58 12.34
CA GLY A 22 19.83 11.85 13.00
C GLY A 22 18.65 12.70 13.43
N SER A 23 17.39 12.31 13.14
CA SER A 23 16.23 13.18 13.35
C SER A 23 15.03 12.56 14.08
N SER A 24 15.15 11.42 14.77
CA SER A 24 14.05 10.95 15.62
C SER A 24 14.41 10.05 16.82
N MET A 25 15.64 10.11 17.35
CA MET A 25 15.88 9.51 18.67
C MET A 25 15.52 10.49 19.79
N ALA A 26 14.22 10.57 20.09
CA ALA A 26 13.80 10.86 21.45
C ALA A 26 14.23 9.66 22.33
N ALA A 27 14.98 9.96 23.37
CA ALA A 27 15.59 8.97 24.26
C ALA A 27 14.54 8.03 24.89
N HIS A 28 14.60 6.75 24.55
CA HIS A 28 14.05 5.68 25.37
C HIS A 28 15.20 4.80 25.87
N THR A 29 15.40 4.84 27.18
CA THR A 29 16.38 4.03 27.91
C THR A 29 15.72 2.74 28.40
N THR A 30 16.04 1.58 27.78
CA THR A 30 15.99 0.24 28.39
C THR A 30 16.85 -0.76 27.58
N PRO A 31 17.40 -1.82 28.21
CA PRO A 31 18.71 -2.40 27.88
C PRO A 31 18.73 -3.50 26.80
N ASP A 32 19.81 -3.46 26.00
CA ASP A 32 20.46 -4.37 25.04
C ASP A 32 19.86 -5.74 24.57
N ASP A 33 18.91 -6.37 25.26
CA ASP A 33 18.35 -7.68 24.84
C ASP A 33 17.24 -7.55 23.78
N ASP A 34 16.51 -6.44 23.77
CA ASP A 34 15.36 -6.25 22.86
C ASP A 34 15.81 -5.95 21.41
N VAL A 35 16.97 -5.31 21.24
CA VAL A 35 17.54 -4.96 19.93
C VAL A 35 17.99 -6.21 19.17
N LEU A 36 18.66 -7.15 19.83
CA LEU A 36 19.11 -8.40 19.22
C LEU A 36 17.93 -9.32 18.86
N GLY A 37 16.88 -9.30 19.69
CA GLY A 37 15.62 -10.02 19.41
C GLY A 37 14.88 -9.47 18.19
N TRP A 38 14.86 -8.14 18.02
CA TRP A 38 14.24 -7.48 16.87
C TRP A 38 14.99 -7.76 15.56
N VAL A 39 16.32 -7.63 15.56
CA VAL A 39 17.18 -7.84 14.38
C VAL A 39 17.00 -9.23 13.75
N LYS A 40 16.70 -10.27 14.56
CA LYS A 40 16.44 -11.64 14.07
C LYS A 40 14.99 -11.93 13.66
N LYS A 41 14.04 -11.08 14.05
CA LYS A 41 12.61 -11.23 13.71
C LYS A 41 12.19 -10.40 12.49
N ASP A 42 13.06 -9.51 12.05
CA ASP A 42 12.87 -8.62 10.90
C ASP A 42 13.00 -9.37 9.57
N ASN A 43 12.11 -9.10 8.62
CA ASN A 43 12.08 -9.78 7.32
C ASN A 43 13.02 -9.07 6.32
N ARG A 44 14.32 -9.31 6.47
CA ARG A 44 15.36 -8.65 5.67
C ARG A 44 15.68 -9.43 4.40
N ARG A 45 16.08 -8.71 3.36
CA ARG A 45 16.66 -9.29 2.13
C ARG A 45 17.77 -8.40 1.56
N PHE A 46 18.63 -9.02 0.75
CA PHE A 46 19.53 -8.27 -0.12
C PHE A 46 18.73 -7.60 -1.23
N LEU A 47 19.02 -6.33 -1.53
CA LEU A 47 18.36 -5.58 -2.60
C LEU A 47 19.22 -5.56 -3.86
N HIS A 48 20.41 -4.98 -3.74
CA HIS A 48 21.29 -4.78 -4.88
C HIS A 48 22.75 -4.66 -4.45
N ALA A 49 23.66 -4.85 -5.41
CA ALA A 49 25.02 -4.34 -5.32
C ALA A 49 25.22 -3.22 -6.34
N ASP A 50 25.59 -2.04 -5.87
CA ASP A 50 26.00 -0.90 -6.71
C ASP A 50 27.47 -1.05 -7.07
N ILE A 51 27.77 -1.15 -8.36
CA ILE A 51 29.13 -1.19 -8.92
C ILE A 51 29.35 -0.04 -9.89
N ARG A 52 30.56 0.50 -9.91
CA ARG A 52 30.96 1.51 -10.88
C ARG A 52 31.52 0.89 -12.14
N VAL A 53 31.14 1.46 -13.28
CA VAL A 53 31.48 0.93 -14.60
C VAL A 53 32.05 2.04 -15.48
N GLY A 54 33.04 1.72 -16.30
CA GLY A 54 33.73 2.66 -17.19
C GLY A 54 32.99 2.93 -18.51
N ASP A 55 32.14 1.99 -18.92
CA ASP A 55 31.24 2.13 -20.06
C ASP A 55 29.92 1.40 -19.77
N LEU A 56 28.87 2.20 -19.55
CA LEU A 56 27.56 1.69 -19.19
C LEU A 56 26.94 0.80 -20.27
N ASN A 57 27.10 1.17 -21.53
CA ASN A 57 26.42 0.48 -22.63
C ASN A 57 27.06 -0.87 -22.91
N SER A 58 28.40 -0.94 -22.96
CA SER A 58 29.07 -2.24 -23.13
C SER A 58 28.87 -3.15 -21.93
N THR A 59 28.78 -2.60 -20.72
CA THR A 59 28.48 -3.39 -19.51
C THR A 59 27.05 -3.93 -19.50
N ILE A 60 26.04 -3.11 -19.81
CA ILE A 60 24.65 -3.57 -19.98
C ILE A 60 24.57 -4.67 -21.05
N LYS A 61 25.26 -4.47 -22.16
CA LYS A 61 25.30 -5.46 -23.25
C LYS A 61 25.89 -6.78 -22.78
N PHE A 62 27.02 -6.75 -22.08
CA PHE A 62 27.63 -7.96 -21.53
C PHE A 62 26.70 -8.67 -20.56
N TYR A 63 26.07 -7.97 -19.62
CA TYR A 63 25.17 -8.60 -18.65
C TYR A 63 23.89 -9.15 -19.29
N THR A 64 23.30 -8.45 -20.24
CA THR A 64 22.06 -8.89 -20.89
C THR A 64 22.29 -9.98 -21.94
N GLU A 65 23.30 -9.81 -22.77
CA GLU A 65 23.56 -10.72 -23.89
C GLU A 65 24.44 -11.92 -23.49
N SER A 66 25.45 -11.73 -22.64
CA SER A 66 26.40 -12.80 -22.28
C SER A 66 25.97 -13.58 -21.04
N LEU A 67 25.46 -12.89 -20.01
CA LEU A 67 25.03 -13.51 -18.75
C LEU A 67 23.52 -13.77 -18.65
N GLY A 68 22.72 -13.30 -19.62
CA GLY A 68 21.28 -13.56 -19.67
C GLY A 68 20.45 -12.75 -18.66
N MET A 69 21.00 -11.66 -18.11
CA MET A 69 20.24 -10.75 -17.26
C MET A 69 19.26 -9.89 -18.10
N LYS A 70 18.34 -9.22 -17.43
CA LYS A 70 17.42 -8.22 -18.00
C LYS A 70 17.85 -6.83 -17.56
N LEU A 71 17.78 -5.86 -18.47
CA LEU A 71 17.81 -4.44 -18.11
C LEU A 71 16.45 -4.07 -17.50
N LEU A 72 16.43 -3.74 -16.22
CA LEU A 72 15.20 -3.46 -15.46
C LEU A 72 14.87 -1.97 -15.45
N SER A 73 15.88 -1.12 -15.39
CA SER A 73 15.72 0.33 -15.50
C SER A 73 17.02 1.00 -15.93
N GLN A 74 16.92 2.17 -16.53
CA GLN A 74 18.06 3.03 -16.85
C GLN A 74 17.64 4.48 -16.66
N LYS A 75 18.48 5.27 -15.99
CA LYS A 75 18.21 6.68 -15.71
C LYS A 75 19.48 7.49 -15.85
N ASP A 76 19.36 8.65 -16.49
CA ASP A 76 20.47 9.57 -16.71
C ASP A 76 20.32 10.80 -15.81
N PHE A 77 21.44 11.29 -15.27
CA PHE A 77 21.50 12.43 -14.36
C PHE A 77 22.55 13.46 -14.85
N PRO A 78 22.25 14.22 -15.92
CA PRO A 78 23.22 15.10 -16.56
C PRO A 78 23.79 16.20 -15.65
N GLU A 79 22.96 16.76 -14.77
CA GLU A 79 23.37 17.82 -13.83
C GLU A 79 24.38 17.30 -12.80
N GLN A 80 24.21 16.05 -12.36
CA GLN A 80 25.07 15.38 -11.38
C GLN A 80 26.21 14.59 -12.04
N LYS A 81 26.27 14.56 -13.38
CA LYS A 81 27.31 13.92 -14.20
C LYS A 81 27.47 12.41 -13.98
N TYR A 82 26.36 11.68 -13.87
CA TYR A 82 26.38 10.23 -13.86
C TYR A 82 25.12 9.63 -14.51
N SER A 83 25.18 8.36 -14.88
CA SER A 83 24.04 7.54 -15.30
C SER A 83 23.94 6.29 -14.43
N LYS A 84 22.73 5.78 -14.25
CA LYS A 84 22.46 4.51 -13.57
C LYS A 84 21.73 3.53 -14.47
N ALA A 85 22.03 2.25 -14.32
CA ALA A 85 21.23 1.17 -14.87
C ALA A 85 21.07 0.05 -13.84
N ILE A 86 19.96 -0.66 -13.88
CA ILE A 86 19.73 -1.81 -13.00
C ILE A 86 19.54 -3.04 -13.85
N VAL A 87 20.32 -4.09 -13.58
CA VAL A 87 20.25 -5.37 -14.28
C VAL A 87 20.06 -6.53 -13.30
N GLY A 88 19.36 -7.58 -13.71
CA GLY A 88 19.18 -8.78 -12.89
C GLY A 88 18.34 -9.84 -13.57
N PHE A 89 18.01 -10.92 -12.86
CA PHE A 89 17.24 -12.04 -13.42
C PHE A 89 15.72 -11.90 -13.24
N GLY A 90 15.27 -10.99 -12.37
CA GLY A 90 13.87 -10.70 -12.10
C GLY A 90 13.64 -9.28 -11.55
N PRO A 91 12.40 -8.90 -11.21
CA PRO A 91 12.08 -7.56 -10.75
C PRO A 91 12.69 -7.23 -9.37
N GLN A 92 13.00 -5.96 -9.16
CA GLN A 92 13.78 -5.47 -8.00
C GLN A 92 13.08 -5.64 -6.65
N ASP A 93 11.75 -5.78 -6.65
CA ASP A 93 10.91 -5.99 -5.47
C ASP A 93 11.09 -7.39 -4.85
N THR A 94 11.54 -8.35 -5.65
CA THR A 94 11.62 -9.77 -5.30
C THR A 94 13.01 -10.38 -5.50
N HIS A 95 13.87 -9.78 -6.32
CA HIS A 95 15.20 -10.30 -6.66
C HIS A 95 16.33 -9.39 -6.19
N PHE A 96 17.50 -9.99 -6.00
CA PHE A 96 18.76 -9.30 -5.89
C PHE A 96 19.27 -8.87 -7.27
N VAL A 97 19.68 -7.61 -7.41
CA VAL A 97 20.05 -7.00 -8.70
C VAL A 97 21.41 -6.29 -8.65
N LEU A 98 22.01 -6.01 -9.80
CA LEU A 98 23.16 -5.11 -9.89
C LEU A 98 22.69 -3.72 -10.27
N GLU A 99 23.08 -2.73 -9.49
CA GLU A 99 22.98 -1.31 -9.85
C GLU A 99 24.33 -0.88 -10.44
N LEU A 100 24.30 -0.29 -11.64
CA LEU A 100 25.48 0.10 -12.38
C LEU A 100 25.55 1.61 -12.39
N THR A 101 26.64 2.17 -11.86
CA THR A 101 26.86 3.61 -11.82
C THR A 101 27.98 3.99 -12.78
N TYR A 102 27.64 4.74 -13.82
CA TYR A 102 28.61 5.33 -14.75
C TYR A 102 28.81 6.81 -14.43
N ILE A 103 30.02 7.21 -14.06
CA ILE A 103 30.39 8.61 -13.85
C ILE A 103 30.96 9.17 -15.15
N TYR A 104 30.47 10.32 -15.59
CA TYR A 104 30.84 10.87 -16.90
C TYR A 104 32.34 11.11 -17.01
N GLY A 105 32.93 10.58 -18.09
CA GLY A 105 34.35 10.74 -18.40
C GLY A 105 35.31 9.91 -17.53
N VAL A 106 34.80 9.01 -16.69
CA VAL A 106 35.61 8.02 -15.95
C VAL A 106 35.43 6.66 -16.58
N ASP A 107 36.50 6.11 -17.15
CA ASP A 107 36.48 4.91 -18.00
C ASP A 107 37.09 3.67 -17.34
N LYS A 108 37.66 3.81 -16.14
CA LYS A 108 38.26 2.71 -15.38
C LYS A 108 38.21 2.99 -13.88
N TYR A 109 38.10 1.90 -13.12
CA TYR A 109 38.19 1.91 -11.67
C TYR A 109 39.18 0.85 -11.17
N ASP A 110 39.76 1.09 -10.00
CA ASP A 110 40.42 0.06 -9.21
C ASP A 110 39.36 -0.68 -8.38
N ILE A 111 39.25 -1.99 -8.52
CA ILE A 111 38.30 -2.80 -7.73
C ILE A 111 38.85 -3.01 -6.31
N GLY A 112 40.18 -2.95 -6.15
CA GLY A 112 40.87 -3.33 -4.93
C GLY A 112 40.88 -4.84 -4.69
N THR A 113 41.50 -5.25 -3.58
CA THR A 113 41.66 -6.67 -3.23
C THR A 113 40.64 -7.18 -2.22
N GLY A 114 39.80 -6.30 -1.68
CA GLY A 114 38.75 -6.66 -0.71
C GLY A 114 37.51 -7.33 -1.33
N PHE A 115 37.19 -7.02 -2.58
CA PHE A 115 36.10 -7.67 -3.31
C PHE A 115 36.61 -8.96 -3.97
N GLY A 116 35.82 -10.03 -3.89
CA GLY A 116 36.13 -11.30 -4.56
C GLY A 116 35.45 -11.43 -5.91
N HIS A 117 34.15 -11.71 -5.89
CA HIS A 117 33.34 -11.94 -7.08
C HIS A 117 31.84 -11.88 -6.76
N PHE A 118 31.01 -11.85 -7.80
CA PHE A 118 29.60 -12.19 -7.73
C PHE A 118 29.37 -13.65 -8.14
N GLY A 119 28.38 -14.33 -7.58
CA GLY A 119 28.02 -15.70 -7.99
C GLY A 119 26.73 -15.75 -8.78
N ILE A 120 26.72 -16.49 -9.90
CA ILE A 120 25.53 -16.74 -10.72
C ILE A 120 25.28 -18.25 -10.81
N ALA A 121 24.12 -18.68 -10.34
CA ALA A 121 23.63 -20.04 -10.51
C ALA A 121 23.00 -20.22 -11.90
N THR A 122 23.40 -21.29 -12.59
CA THR A 122 22.84 -21.66 -13.91
C THR A 122 22.64 -23.17 -13.99
N GLN A 123 21.66 -23.61 -14.78
CA GLN A 123 21.41 -25.04 -14.99
C GLN A 123 22.41 -25.68 -15.97
N ASP A 124 22.97 -24.88 -16.88
CA ASP A 124 23.94 -25.33 -17.88
C ASP A 124 25.07 -24.31 -17.98
N ILE A 125 26.15 -24.59 -17.25
CA ILE A 125 27.31 -23.69 -17.19
C ILE A 125 28.11 -23.69 -18.49
N TYR A 126 28.15 -24.83 -19.20
CA TYR A 126 28.93 -24.96 -20.43
C TYR A 126 28.32 -24.07 -21.51
N THR A 127 26.99 -24.11 -21.68
CA THR A 127 26.29 -23.23 -22.63
C THR A 127 26.49 -21.75 -22.31
N VAL A 128 26.45 -21.37 -21.03
CA VAL A 128 26.70 -19.97 -20.62
C VAL A 128 28.14 -19.55 -20.93
N VAL A 129 29.13 -20.37 -20.60
CA VAL A 129 30.54 -20.07 -20.89
C VAL A 129 30.81 -19.99 -22.40
N GLU A 130 30.25 -20.88 -23.23
CA GLU A 130 30.37 -20.78 -24.68
C GLU A 130 29.73 -19.49 -25.22
N ASN A 131 28.57 -19.08 -24.70
CA ASN A 131 27.93 -17.82 -25.08
C ASN A 131 28.80 -16.61 -24.72
N ILE A 132 29.39 -16.61 -23.53
CA ILE A 132 30.34 -15.57 -23.10
C ILE A 132 31.56 -15.56 -24.02
N ARG A 133 32.13 -16.72 -24.34
CA ARG A 133 33.27 -16.86 -25.26
C ARG A 133 32.96 -16.31 -26.64
N ALA A 134 31.83 -16.69 -27.21
CA ALA A 134 31.40 -16.25 -28.54
C ALA A 134 31.20 -14.74 -28.63
N LYS A 135 30.90 -14.08 -27.49
CA LYS A 135 30.73 -12.62 -27.39
C LYS A 135 32.01 -11.89 -26.97
N GLY A 136 33.14 -12.58 -26.92
CA GLY A 136 34.45 -12.02 -26.60
C GLY A 136 34.67 -11.75 -25.10
N GLY A 137 33.86 -12.36 -24.22
CA GLY A 137 34.06 -12.27 -22.78
C GLY A 137 35.30 -13.03 -22.30
N VAL A 138 35.82 -12.64 -21.13
CA VAL A 138 37.03 -13.21 -20.56
C VAL A 138 36.66 -14.38 -19.64
N ILE A 139 37.19 -15.56 -19.94
CA ILE A 139 37.03 -16.76 -19.11
C ILE A 139 38.34 -16.98 -18.36
N THR A 140 38.33 -16.78 -17.05
CA THR A 140 39.51 -16.90 -16.18
C THR A 140 39.65 -18.29 -15.58
N ARG A 141 38.56 -19.08 -15.59
CA ARG A 141 38.57 -20.52 -15.28
C ARG A 141 37.50 -21.23 -16.09
N GLU A 142 37.90 -22.27 -16.82
CA GLU A 142 36.98 -23.13 -17.57
C GLU A 142 36.07 -23.97 -16.65
N PRO A 143 34.85 -24.31 -17.10
CA PRO A 143 33.94 -25.19 -16.36
C PRO A 143 34.59 -26.51 -15.94
N GLY A 144 34.54 -26.80 -14.65
CA GLY A 144 35.02 -28.07 -14.10
C GLY A 144 34.66 -28.25 -12.62
N PRO A 145 34.92 -29.43 -12.04
CA PRO A 145 34.63 -29.69 -10.64
C PRO A 145 35.56 -28.92 -9.69
N ILE A 146 35.07 -28.63 -8.47
CA ILE A 146 35.82 -27.94 -7.40
C ILE A 146 37.10 -28.67 -6.98
N ALA A 147 37.10 -30.00 -7.04
CA ALA A 147 38.24 -30.87 -6.78
C ALA A 147 38.03 -32.23 -7.48
N GLU A 148 39.06 -33.07 -7.59
CA GLU A 148 38.92 -34.46 -8.03
C GLU A 148 37.89 -35.20 -7.15
N GLY A 149 36.76 -35.59 -7.76
CA GLY A 149 35.65 -36.28 -7.07
C GLY A 149 34.53 -35.38 -6.53
N GLY A 150 34.63 -34.05 -6.67
CA GLY A 150 33.54 -33.12 -6.35
C GLY A 150 32.45 -33.11 -7.43
N SER A 151 31.18 -32.99 -7.04
CA SER A 151 30.03 -32.96 -7.97
C SER A 151 29.62 -31.55 -8.42
N THR A 152 30.11 -30.50 -7.77
CA THR A 152 29.78 -29.11 -8.12
C THR A 152 30.68 -28.61 -9.24
N ILE A 153 30.08 -28.25 -10.38
CA ILE A 153 30.77 -27.68 -11.54
C ILE A 153 30.68 -26.15 -11.45
N PHE A 154 31.81 -25.49 -11.67
CA PHE A 154 31.90 -24.03 -11.64
C PHE A 154 32.94 -23.51 -12.63
N ALA A 155 32.85 -22.22 -12.94
CA ALA A 155 33.72 -21.49 -13.85
C ALA A 155 33.90 -20.06 -13.34
N PHE A 156 34.93 -19.36 -13.82
CA PHE A 156 35.08 -17.94 -13.56
C PHE A 156 35.17 -17.17 -14.87
N VAL A 157 34.47 -16.04 -14.89
CA VAL A 157 34.48 -15.08 -15.99
C VAL A 157 34.69 -13.67 -15.45
N GLN A 158 35.17 -12.76 -16.29
CA GLN A 158 35.28 -11.34 -15.96
C GLN A 158 34.40 -10.51 -16.88
N ASP A 159 33.79 -9.49 -16.30
CA ASP A 159 33.05 -8.49 -17.06
C ASP A 159 34.00 -7.46 -17.73
N PRO A 160 33.47 -6.53 -18.56
CA PRO A 160 34.29 -5.51 -19.23
C PRO A 160 35.07 -4.59 -18.28
N ASN A 161 34.66 -4.48 -17.01
CA ASN A 161 35.28 -3.61 -16.02
C ASN A 161 36.26 -4.36 -15.11
N GLY A 162 36.37 -5.69 -15.25
CA GLY A 162 37.26 -6.56 -14.47
C GLY A 162 36.62 -7.18 -13.23
N TYR A 163 35.32 -6.98 -12.98
CA TYR A 163 34.63 -7.69 -11.90
C TYR A 163 34.53 -9.17 -12.24
N SER A 164 34.90 -10.00 -11.27
CA SER A 164 34.86 -11.45 -11.40
C SER A 164 33.46 -11.98 -11.10
N PHE A 165 33.02 -12.96 -11.88
CA PHE A 165 31.78 -13.71 -11.68
C PHE A 165 32.10 -15.20 -11.60
N GLU A 166 31.71 -15.84 -10.49
CA GLU A 166 31.66 -17.29 -10.35
C GLU A 166 30.36 -17.81 -10.96
N LEU A 167 30.45 -18.71 -11.92
CA LEU A 167 29.29 -19.40 -12.47
C LEU A 167 29.18 -20.76 -11.79
N LEU A 168 27.99 -21.12 -11.31
CA LEU A 168 27.76 -22.32 -10.51
C LEU A 168 26.68 -23.16 -11.16
N GLN A 169 27.00 -24.40 -11.54
CA GLN A 169 26.00 -25.31 -12.07
C GLN A 169 25.09 -25.83 -10.94
N ARG A 170 23.83 -25.41 -10.93
CA ARG A 170 22.84 -25.74 -9.90
C ARG A 170 21.47 -26.03 -10.54
N PRO A 171 20.58 -26.78 -9.86
CA PRO A 171 19.17 -26.86 -10.23
C PRO A 171 18.51 -25.47 -10.28
N PRO A 172 17.33 -25.34 -10.91
CA PRO A 172 16.57 -24.09 -10.91
C PRO A 172 16.49 -23.45 -9.52
N THR A 173 16.77 -22.17 -9.44
CA THR A 173 16.69 -21.36 -8.22
C THR A 173 15.84 -20.12 -8.47
N PRO A 174 15.06 -19.65 -7.48
CA PRO A 174 14.39 -18.35 -7.57
C PRO A 174 15.37 -17.17 -7.62
N GLU A 175 16.62 -17.34 -7.18
CA GLU A 175 17.59 -16.24 -7.10
C GLU A 175 18.92 -16.63 -7.79
N PRO A 176 19.01 -16.46 -9.13
CA PRO A 176 20.22 -16.84 -9.86
C PRO A 176 21.45 -16.00 -9.49
N LEU A 177 21.30 -14.70 -9.18
CA LEU A 177 22.39 -13.86 -8.69
C LEU A 177 22.57 -14.11 -7.18
N CYS A 178 23.30 -15.17 -6.86
CA CYS A 178 23.17 -15.87 -5.59
C CYS A 178 24.26 -15.56 -4.56
N GLN A 179 25.36 -14.91 -4.95
CA GLN A 179 26.48 -14.70 -4.01
C GLN A 179 27.21 -13.37 -4.25
N ILE A 180 27.77 -12.84 -3.17
CA ILE A 180 28.75 -11.76 -3.18
C ILE A 180 29.90 -12.20 -2.28
N LEU A 181 31.12 -12.21 -2.79
CA LEU A 181 32.31 -12.55 -2.00
C LEU A 181 33.02 -11.30 -1.50
N LEU A 182 33.24 -11.22 -0.20
CA LEU A 182 34.12 -10.24 0.43
C LEU A 182 35.25 -10.93 1.21
N ASN A 183 36.47 -10.46 1.00
CA ASN A 183 37.61 -10.88 1.79
C ASN A 183 37.63 -10.14 3.14
N VAL A 184 37.90 -10.87 4.22
CA VAL A 184 37.93 -10.37 5.59
C VAL A 184 39.23 -10.76 6.29
N LEU A 185 39.70 -9.92 7.21
CA LEU A 185 40.93 -10.17 7.99
C LEU A 185 40.70 -11.03 9.23
N ASP A 186 39.44 -11.17 9.65
CA ASP A 186 39.05 -11.96 10.83
C ASP A 186 37.66 -12.54 10.56
N LEU A 187 37.61 -13.84 10.29
CA LEU A 187 36.37 -14.51 9.88
C LEU A 187 35.35 -14.59 11.03
N ASP A 188 35.80 -14.90 12.25
CA ASP A 188 34.92 -15.07 13.40
C ASP A 188 34.30 -13.74 13.79
N ARG A 189 35.10 -12.68 13.82
CA ARG A 189 34.62 -11.33 14.07
C ARG A 189 33.68 -10.84 12.98
N ALA A 190 33.94 -11.17 11.72
CA ALA A 190 33.06 -10.80 10.62
C ALA A 190 31.71 -11.52 10.75
N ILE A 191 31.70 -12.83 10.99
CA ILE A 191 30.46 -13.60 11.23
C ILE A 191 29.68 -12.96 12.38
N GLU A 192 30.32 -12.73 13.52
CA GLU A 192 29.66 -12.13 14.68
C GLU A 192 29.05 -10.76 14.36
N PHE A 193 29.75 -9.93 13.58
CA PHE A 193 29.22 -8.65 13.11
C PHE A 193 27.95 -8.83 12.26
N TYR A 194 27.98 -9.70 11.24
CA TYR A 194 26.83 -9.89 10.35
C TYR A 194 25.64 -10.55 11.07
N GLU A 195 25.88 -11.46 12.01
CA GLU A 195 24.82 -12.07 12.81
C GLU A 195 24.20 -11.07 13.79
N LYS A 196 25.01 -10.29 14.52
CA LYS A 196 24.52 -9.39 15.57
C LYS A 196 24.03 -8.04 15.05
N ALA A 197 24.78 -7.42 14.14
CA ALA A 197 24.43 -6.11 13.63
C ALA A 197 23.37 -6.19 12.53
N LEU A 198 23.46 -7.21 11.67
CA LEU A 198 22.60 -7.31 10.48
C LEU A 198 21.57 -8.44 10.55
N GLY A 199 21.59 -9.31 11.56
CA GLY A 199 20.57 -10.36 11.76
C GLY A 199 20.67 -11.50 10.76
N MET A 200 21.82 -11.65 10.11
CA MET A 200 22.03 -12.75 9.18
C MET A 200 22.20 -14.07 9.95
N ASN A 201 21.84 -15.17 9.29
CA ASN A 201 22.12 -16.51 9.76
C ASN A 201 23.47 -16.97 9.22
N LEU A 202 24.30 -17.61 10.06
CA LEU A 202 25.41 -18.42 9.57
C LEU A 202 24.86 -19.71 8.93
N LEU A 203 24.98 -19.82 7.61
CA LEU A 203 24.41 -20.92 6.83
C LEU A 203 25.41 -22.04 6.61
N GLN A 204 26.67 -21.67 6.40
CA GLN A 204 27.76 -22.61 6.23
C GLN A 204 29.06 -21.98 6.71
N LYS A 205 29.93 -22.79 7.31
CA LYS A 205 31.31 -22.42 7.62
C LYS A 205 32.20 -23.62 7.32
N TYR A 206 33.30 -23.39 6.65
CA TYR A 206 34.30 -24.43 6.42
C TYR A 206 35.70 -23.85 6.43
N ASP A 207 36.66 -24.73 6.66
CA ASP A 207 38.08 -24.40 6.70
C ASP A 207 38.82 -25.24 5.66
N ASN A 208 39.71 -24.62 4.88
CA ASN A 208 40.52 -25.29 3.88
C ASN A 208 42.01 -24.93 4.05
N PRO A 209 42.72 -25.60 4.98
CA PRO A 209 44.13 -25.34 5.22
C PRO A 209 45.05 -25.66 4.03
N GLN A 210 44.64 -26.56 3.14
CA GLN A 210 45.43 -26.93 1.96
C GLN A 210 45.54 -25.77 0.98
N GLU A 211 44.44 -25.05 0.77
CA GLU A 211 44.36 -23.86 -0.09
C GLU A 211 44.54 -22.55 0.71
N GLN A 212 44.90 -22.64 1.99
CA GLN A 212 45.19 -21.51 2.89
C GLN A 212 44.05 -20.50 3.04
N PHE A 213 42.81 -20.96 3.19
CA PHE A 213 41.69 -20.07 3.49
C PHE A 213 40.62 -20.73 4.36
N SER A 214 39.88 -19.91 5.11
CA SER A 214 38.61 -20.26 5.75
C SER A 214 37.49 -19.43 5.15
N MET A 215 36.26 -19.95 5.22
CA MET A 215 35.12 -19.27 4.62
C MET A 215 33.82 -19.49 5.39
N ALA A 216 32.93 -18.51 5.31
CA ALA A 216 31.58 -18.60 5.81
C ALA A 216 30.58 -18.00 4.83
N MET A 217 29.38 -18.59 4.75
CA MET A 217 28.24 -18.04 4.04
C MET A 217 27.22 -17.56 5.07
N VAL A 218 26.90 -16.27 5.01
CA VAL A 218 25.90 -15.63 5.87
C VAL A 218 24.78 -15.02 5.01
N GLY A 219 23.54 -15.08 5.48
CA GLY A 219 22.41 -14.52 4.72
C GLY A 219 21.10 -14.58 5.49
N TYR A 220 20.03 -14.07 4.88
CA TYR A 220 18.70 -13.98 5.52
C TYR A 220 17.83 -15.21 5.32
N GLY A 221 18.07 -15.99 4.26
CA GLY A 221 17.38 -17.25 4.03
C GLY A 221 17.84 -18.36 4.98
N SER A 222 17.15 -19.50 4.95
CA SER A 222 17.55 -20.74 5.63
C SER A 222 18.26 -21.74 4.71
N ASN A 223 18.35 -21.43 3.41
CA ASN A 223 18.88 -22.32 2.37
C ASN A 223 19.74 -21.54 1.36
N LEU A 224 20.99 -21.99 1.19
CA LEU A 224 21.99 -21.42 0.27
C LEU A 224 21.59 -21.38 -1.21
N THR A 225 20.56 -22.14 -1.61
CA THR A 225 20.12 -22.22 -3.01
C THR A 225 18.87 -21.41 -3.31
N GLN A 226 18.26 -20.76 -2.32
CA GLN A 226 16.99 -20.04 -2.48
C GLN A 226 17.11 -18.53 -2.39
N THR A 227 18.21 -18.00 -1.85
CA THR A 227 18.42 -16.56 -1.65
C THR A 227 19.87 -16.18 -1.91
N THR A 228 20.14 -14.91 -2.21
CA THR A 228 21.51 -14.38 -2.22
C THR A 228 22.15 -14.49 -0.84
N VAL A 229 23.44 -14.81 -0.80
CA VAL A 229 24.25 -14.88 0.43
C VAL A 229 25.53 -14.05 0.30
N LEU A 230 26.07 -13.66 1.45
CA LEU A 230 27.39 -13.05 1.55
C LEU A 230 28.41 -14.14 1.89
N GLU A 231 29.37 -14.33 1.00
CA GLU A 231 30.52 -15.20 1.19
C GLU A 231 31.67 -14.40 1.81
N LEU A 232 32.03 -14.73 3.04
CA LEU A 232 33.12 -14.11 3.79
C LEU A 232 34.32 -15.03 3.74
N ARG A 233 35.42 -14.57 3.12
CA ARG A 233 36.65 -15.36 2.99
C ARG A 233 37.79 -14.76 3.78
N TYR A 234 38.38 -15.56 4.65
CA TYR A 234 39.63 -15.24 5.32
C TYR A 234 40.77 -16.02 4.65
N ASN A 235 41.70 -15.31 4.02
CA ASN A 235 42.89 -15.91 3.42
C ASN A 235 44.04 -15.84 4.43
N TYR A 236 44.72 -16.96 4.66
CA TYR A 236 45.74 -17.04 5.70
C TYR A 236 46.92 -16.14 5.38
N ASN A 237 47.50 -15.54 6.43
CA ASN A 237 48.67 -14.67 6.35
C ASN A 237 48.47 -13.38 5.54
N VAL A 238 47.25 -13.09 5.05
CA VAL A 238 46.91 -11.78 4.48
C VAL A 238 46.57 -10.83 5.60
N THR A 239 47.30 -9.71 5.66
CA THR A 239 47.18 -8.72 6.76
C THR A 239 46.46 -7.44 6.33
N GLU A 240 46.25 -7.24 5.04
CA GLU A 240 45.56 -6.08 4.50
C GLU A 240 44.83 -6.38 3.18
N TYR A 241 43.75 -5.65 2.95
CA TYR A 241 43.06 -5.57 1.67
C TYR A 241 42.89 -4.11 1.29
N THR A 242 43.02 -3.80 0.00
CA THR A 242 42.78 -2.45 -0.51
C THR A 242 41.30 -2.27 -0.85
N LYS A 243 40.78 -1.10 -0.51
CA LYS A 243 39.49 -0.62 -1.01
C LYS A 243 39.77 0.19 -2.27
N GLY A 244 39.38 -0.34 -3.42
CA GLY A 244 39.42 0.38 -4.68
C GLY A 244 38.29 1.42 -4.80
N ASP A 245 38.30 2.20 -5.87
CA ASP A 245 37.26 3.19 -6.18
C ASP A 245 36.14 2.65 -7.09
N GLY A 246 36.26 1.43 -7.61
CA GLY A 246 35.23 0.62 -8.26
C GLY A 246 34.45 -0.22 -7.25
N TYR A 247 34.29 0.27 -6.04
CA TYR A 247 33.79 -0.51 -4.93
C TYR A 247 32.31 -0.92 -5.12
N ALA A 248 32.01 -2.20 -4.88
CA ALA A 248 30.66 -2.74 -4.81
C ALA A 248 29.99 -2.40 -3.47
N GLN A 249 29.02 -1.48 -3.46
CA GLN A 249 28.21 -1.19 -2.27
C GLN A 249 26.99 -2.11 -2.22
N ILE A 250 26.88 -2.92 -1.18
CA ILE A 250 25.75 -3.83 -1.00
C ILE A 250 24.62 -3.10 -0.27
N GLY A 251 23.50 -2.90 -0.95
CA GLY A 251 22.25 -2.46 -0.35
C GLY A 251 21.51 -3.67 0.22
N SER A 252 21.29 -3.67 1.54
CA SER A 252 20.28 -4.52 2.17
C SER A 252 19.07 -3.67 2.53
N SER A 253 17.88 -4.21 2.28
CA SER A 253 16.65 -3.64 2.83
C SER A 253 16.47 -4.19 4.23
N MET A 254 16.18 -3.30 5.18
CA MET A 254 15.07 -3.63 6.07
C MET A 254 13.85 -3.64 5.17
N ALA A 255 13.00 -4.67 5.22
CA ALA A 255 11.64 -4.43 4.76
C ALA A 255 11.23 -3.10 5.39
N ALA A 256 10.55 -2.21 4.63
CA ALA A 256 9.64 -1.32 5.34
C ALA A 256 8.87 -2.28 6.24
N HIS A 257 9.04 -2.17 7.57
CA HIS A 257 8.16 -2.88 8.46
C HIS A 257 6.81 -2.46 7.94
N THR A 258 6.09 -3.37 7.27
CA THR A 258 4.67 -3.27 7.43
C THR A 258 4.50 -3.66 8.87
N THR A 259 4.43 -2.63 9.72
CA THR A 259 4.00 -2.85 11.09
C THR A 259 2.66 -3.59 11.02
N PRO A 260 2.22 -4.29 12.08
CA PRO A 260 0.84 -4.78 12.12
C PRO A 260 -0.18 -3.70 11.72
N ASP A 261 0.18 -2.43 11.92
CA ASP A 261 -0.58 -1.27 11.51
C ASP A 261 -0.58 -1.09 9.97
N ASP A 262 0.57 -1.15 9.30
CA ASP A 262 0.65 -1.09 7.83
C ASP A 262 0.05 -2.31 7.12
N ASP A 263 0.18 -3.52 7.70
CA ASP A 263 -0.49 -4.72 7.17
C ASP A 263 -2.02 -4.55 7.17
N VAL A 264 -2.54 -3.87 8.21
CA VAL A 264 -3.95 -3.55 8.34
C VAL A 264 -4.37 -2.46 7.35
N LEU A 265 -3.56 -1.41 7.13
CA LEU A 265 -3.85 -0.37 6.14
C LEU A 265 -3.80 -0.91 4.70
N GLU A 266 -2.83 -1.77 4.39
CA GLU A 266 -2.75 -2.49 3.10
C GLU A 266 -3.93 -3.44 2.89
N TRP A 267 -4.41 -4.07 3.96
CA TRP A 267 -5.60 -4.92 3.90
C TRP A 267 -6.86 -4.10 3.58
N VAL A 268 -7.03 -2.93 4.18
CA VAL A 268 -8.21 -2.07 3.95
C VAL A 268 -8.34 -1.69 2.46
N LYS A 269 -7.22 -1.47 1.77
CA LYS A 269 -7.20 -1.16 0.32
C LYS A 269 -7.62 -2.35 -0.57
N LYS A 270 -7.68 -3.57 -0.02
CA LYS A 270 -7.99 -4.83 -0.74
C LYS A 270 -9.29 -5.49 -0.26
N ASP A 271 -9.89 -4.97 0.81
CA ASP A 271 -11.14 -5.47 1.40
C ASP A 271 -12.32 -5.25 0.45
N ASN A 272 -13.31 -6.14 0.48
CA ASN A 272 -14.49 -6.04 -0.37
C ASN A 272 -15.56 -5.17 0.29
N ARG A 273 -15.47 -3.85 0.07
CA ARG A 273 -16.33 -2.88 0.75
C ARG A 273 -17.47 -2.37 -0.12
N ARG A 274 -18.60 -2.06 0.52
CA ARG A 274 -19.79 -1.54 -0.14
C ARG A 274 -20.60 -0.64 0.78
N PHE A 275 -21.13 0.47 0.26
CA PHE A 275 -22.16 1.22 0.96
C PHE A 275 -23.44 0.39 1.08
N LEU A 276 -23.95 0.21 2.29
CA LEU A 276 -25.13 -0.61 2.57
C LEU A 276 -26.39 0.27 2.64
N HIS A 277 -26.40 1.20 3.58
CA HIS A 277 -27.51 2.13 3.77
C HIS A 277 -27.11 3.40 4.52
N ALA A 278 -27.90 4.46 4.40
CA ALA A 278 -27.87 5.58 5.34
C ALA A 278 -29.12 5.54 6.22
N ASP A 279 -28.94 5.73 7.53
CA ASP A 279 -30.02 5.84 8.50
C ASP A 279 -30.38 7.31 8.72
N ILE A 280 -31.65 7.64 8.53
CA ILE A 280 -32.22 8.96 8.78
C ILE A 280 -33.46 8.86 9.64
N ARG A 281 -33.65 9.84 10.52
CA ARG A 281 -34.86 9.96 11.33
C ARG A 281 -35.91 10.78 10.63
N VAL A 282 -37.16 10.34 10.74
CA VAL A 282 -38.32 10.93 10.07
C VAL A 282 -39.45 11.16 11.06
N GLY A 283 -40.17 12.27 10.89
CA GLY A 283 -41.28 12.67 11.76
C GLY A 283 -42.60 11.95 11.46
N ASP A 284 -42.79 11.54 10.21
CA ASP A 284 -43.93 10.72 9.79
C ASP A 284 -43.46 9.68 8.76
N LEU A 285 -43.42 8.42 9.19
CA LEU A 285 -42.94 7.31 8.38
C LEU A 285 -43.79 7.08 7.12
N ASN A 286 -45.12 7.18 7.23
CA ASN A 286 -46.02 6.88 6.12
C ASN A 286 -45.96 7.97 5.05
N SER A 287 -45.94 9.25 5.46
CA SER A 287 -45.79 10.36 4.53
C SER A 287 -44.44 10.30 3.80
N THR A 288 -43.37 9.93 4.50
CA THR A 288 -42.03 9.80 3.92
C THR A 288 -41.94 8.63 2.94
N ILE A 289 -42.45 7.45 3.31
CA ILE A 289 -42.54 6.29 2.41
C ILE A 289 -43.32 6.66 1.15
N LYS A 290 -44.48 7.33 1.31
CA LYS A 290 -45.30 7.77 0.19
C LYS A 290 -44.54 8.74 -0.71
N PHE A 291 -43.85 9.73 -0.15
CA PHE A 291 -43.07 10.67 -0.93
C PHE A 291 -41.95 9.96 -1.72
N TYR A 292 -41.16 9.10 -1.07
CA TYR A 292 -40.07 8.40 -1.75
C TYR A 292 -40.55 7.40 -2.80
N THR A 293 -41.67 6.72 -2.57
CA THR A 293 -42.21 5.76 -3.54
C THR A 293 -42.96 6.41 -4.69
N GLU A 294 -43.85 7.38 -4.42
CA GLU A 294 -44.68 7.99 -5.45
C GLU A 294 -43.98 9.16 -6.19
N SER A 295 -43.09 9.88 -5.52
CA SER A 295 -42.46 11.09 -6.07
C SER A 295 -41.06 10.83 -6.60
N LEU A 296 -40.23 10.08 -5.85
CA LEU A 296 -38.84 9.77 -6.22
C LEU A 296 -38.67 8.41 -6.93
N GLY A 297 -39.72 7.59 -7.01
CA GLY A 297 -39.70 6.31 -7.72
C GLY A 297 -38.94 5.19 -7.00
N MET A 298 -38.68 5.34 -5.70
CA MET A 298 -38.11 4.27 -4.87
C MET A 298 -39.14 3.16 -4.61
N LYS A 299 -38.68 2.03 -4.09
CA LYS A 299 -39.49 0.91 -3.62
C LYS A 299 -39.41 0.80 -2.11
N LEU A 300 -40.53 0.51 -1.46
CA LEU A 300 -40.53 0.02 -0.08
C LEU A 300 -40.05 -1.43 -0.08
N LEU A 301 -38.89 -1.69 0.52
CA LEU A 301 -38.25 -3.00 0.54
C LEU A 301 -38.61 -3.80 1.80
N SER A 302 -38.72 -3.12 2.94
CA SER A 302 -39.23 -3.74 4.17
C SER A 302 -39.74 -2.67 5.12
N GLN A 303 -40.67 -3.03 6.00
CA GLN A 303 -41.14 -2.19 7.10
C GLN A 303 -41.31 -3.07 8.34
N LYS A 304 -40.84 -2.60 9.48
CA LYS A 304 -40.93 -3.33 10.74
C LYS A 304 -41.23 -2.39 11.88
N ASP A 305 -42.15 -2.80 12.74
CA ASP A 305 -42.56 -2.04 13.90
C ASP A 305 -42.01 -2.68 15.19
N PHE A 306 -41.61 -1.83 16.14
CA PHE A 306 -41.04 -2.23 17.42
C PHE A 306 -41.75 -1.52 18.58
N PRO A 307 -43.00 -1.92 18.90
CA PRO A 307 -43.84 -1.20 19.87
C PRO A 307 -43.23 -1.12 21.29
N GLU A 308 -42.54 -2.18 21.72
CA GLU A 308 -41.90 -2.25 23.04
C GLU A 308 -40.76 -1.23 23.16
N GLN A 309 -40.04 -0.99 22.06
CA GLN A 309 -38.94 -0.03 21.98
C GLN A 309 -39.38 1.35 21.45
N LYS A 310 -40.67 1.52 21.12
CA LYS A 310 -41.30 2.77 20.66
C LYS A 310 -40.69 3.37 19.39
N TYR A 311 -40.36 2.53 18.41
CA TYR A 311 -39.95 3.01 17.09
C TYR A 311 -40.43 2.08 15.97
N SER A 312 -40.47 2.60 14.75
CA SER A 312 -40.68 1.83 13.52
C SER A 312 -39.52 2.07 12.55
N LYS A 313 -39.23 1.08 11.71
CA LYS A 313 -38.24 1.18 10.63
C LYS A 313 -38.86 0.89 9.28
N ALA A 314 -38.38 1.57 8.25
CA ALA A 314 -38.66 1.21 6.86
C ALA A 314 -37.39 1.29 6.02
N ILE A 315 -37.24 0.38 5.07
CA ILE A 315 -36.13 0.39 4.11
C ILE A 315 -36.68 0.73 2.75
N VAL A 316 -36.08 1.71 2.09
CA VAL A 316 -36.51 2.24 0.78
C VAL A 316 -35.31 2.44 -0.14
N GLY A 317 -35.46 2.13 -1.43
CA GLY A 317 -34.37 2.27 -2.41
C GLY A 317 -34.79 1.82 -3.81
N PHE A 318 -33.85 1.76 -4.74
CA PHE A 318 -34.16 1.43 -6.15
C PHE A 318 -34.06 -0.07 -6.48
N GLY A 319 -33.42 -0.85 -5.61
CA GLY A 319 -33.28 -2.30 -5.75
C GLY A 319 -33.06 -3.01 -4.41
N PRO A 320 -32.84 -4.34 -4.42
CA PRO A 320 -32.70 -5.12 -3.20
C PRO A 320 -31.42 -4.78 -2.40
N GLN A 321 -31.52 -4.90 -1.08
CA GLN A 321 -30.48 -4.51 -0.10
C GLN A 321 -29.14 -5.24 -0.27
N ASP A 322 -29.13 -6.42 -0.85
CA ASP A 322 -27.93 -7.22 -1.08
C ASP A 322 -27.01 -6.62 -2.15
N THR A 323 -27.57 -5.82 -3.07
CA THR A 323 -26.89 -5.30 -4.25
C THR A 323 -26.93 -3.78 -4.37
N HIS A 324 -27.90 -3.12 -3.72
CA HIS A 324 -28.11 -1.68 -3.81
C HIS A 324 -27.86 -0.97 -2.48
N PHE A 325 -27.49 0.29 -2.57
CA PHE A 325 -27.54 1.25 -1.47
C PHE A 325 -28.97 1.71 -1.24
N VAL A 326 -29.39 1.78 0.03
CA VAL A 326 -30.78 2.08 0.43
C VAL A 326 -30.83 3.11 1.56
N LEU A 327 -31.99 3.69 1.78
CA LEU A 327 -32.25 4.49 2.99
C LEU A 327 -32.96 3.63 4.02
N GLU A 328 -32.44 3.65 5.25
CA GLU A 328 -33.12 3.16 6.45
C GLU A 328 -33.80 4.35 7.14
N LEU A 329 -35.12 4.30 7.24
CA LEU A 329 -35.93 5.33 7.87
C LEU A 329 -36.26 4.90 9.29
N THR A 330 -35.93 5.71 10.27
CA THR A 330 -36.28 5.48 11.67
C THR A 330 -37.33 6.49 12.14
N TYR A 331 -38.51 6.01 12.53
CA TYR A 331 -39.54 6.83 13.17
C TYR A 331 -39.61 6.49 14.66
N ILE A 332 -39.38 7.49 15.51
CA ILE A 332 -39.53 7.37 16.97
C ILE A 332 -40.92 7.84 17.35
N TYR A 333 -41.65 7.05 18.15
CA TYR A 333 -43.05 7.33 18.43
C TYR A 333 -43.25 8.70 19.10
N GLY A 334 -44.09 9.53 18.49
CA GLY A 334 -44.44 10.85 19.02
C GLY A 334 -43.37 11.92 18.82
N VAL A 335 -42.31 11.62 18.05
CA VAL A 335 -41.32 12.62 17.62
C VAL A 335 -41.58 12.93 16.15
N ASP A 336 -42.06 14.14 15.87
CA ASP A 336 -42.58 14.56 14.57
C ASP A 336 -41.63 15.50 13.79
N LYS A 337 -40.50 15.91 14.40
CA LYS A 337 -39.51 16.76 13.78
C LYS A 337 -38.11 16.49 14.32
N TYR A 338 -37.12 16.64 13.45
CA TYR A 338 -35.69 16.58 13.77
C TYR A 338 -35.00 17.85 13.27
N ASP A 339 -33.89 18.21 13.92
CA ASP A 339 -32.94 19.17 13.40
C ASP A 339 -31.99 18.45 12.43
N ILE A 340 -31.95 18.85 11.17
CA ILE A 340 -31.03 18.27 10.18
C ILE A 340 -29.59 18.76 10.43
N GLY A 341 -29.45 19.93 11.07
CA GLY A 341 -28.18 20.60 11.21
C GLY A 341 -27.69 21.24 9.90
N THR A 342 -26.53 21.89 9.98
CA THR A 342 -25.89 22.57 8.83
C THR A 342 -24.83 21.71 8.15
N GLY A 343 -24.43 20.60 8.78
CA GLY A 343 -23.38 19.73 8.26
C GLY A 343 -23.84 18.78 7.17
N PHE A 344 -25.06 18.26 7.27
CA PHE A 344 -25.60 17.35 6.27
C PHE A 344 -25.96 18.14 5.02
N GLY A 345 -25.49 17.68 3.85
CA GLY A 345 -25.79 18.33 2.58
C GLY A 345 -27.07 17.81 1.96
N HIS A 346 -26.98 16.64 1.34
CA HIS A 346 -28.08 16.02 0.59
C HIS A 346 -27.78 14.55 0.28
N PHE A 347 -28.80 13.85 -0.20
CA PHE A 347 -28.62 12.59 -0.95
C PHE A 347 -28.69 12.87 -2.45
N GLY A 348 -27.98 12.08 -3.27
CA GLY A 348 -28.00 12.20 -4.73
C GLY A 348 -28.82 11.09 -5.39
N ILE A 349 -29.69 11.44 -6.35
CA ILE A 349 -30.44 10.50 -7.18
C ILE A 349 -30.13 10.74 -8.66
N ALA A 350 -29.52 9.75 -9.30
CA ALA A 350 -29.31 9.74 -10.73
C ALA A 350 -30.57 9.29 -11.48
N THR A 351 -30.97 10.06 -12.50
CA THR A 351 -32.12 9.75 -13.37
C THR A 351 -31.79 10.07 -14.83
N GLN A 352 -32.44 9.39 -15.77
CA GLN A 352 -32.25 9.64 -17.20
C GLN A 352 -33.03 10.87 -17.69
N ASP A 353 -34.12 11.22 -17.02
CA ASP A 353 -34.96 12.36 -17.35
C ASP A 353 -35.34 13.10 -16.06
N ILE A 354 -34.57 14.14 -15.76
CA ILE A 354 -34.76 14.93 -14.55
C ILE A 354 -36.02 15.80 -14.60
N TYR A 355 -36.40 16.28 -15.79
CA TYR A 355 -37.55 17.16 -15.96
C TYR A 355 -38.84 16.41 -15.64
N THR A 356 -38.99 15.18 -16.16
CA THR A 356 -40.15 14.32 -15.85
C THR A 356 -40.23 14.00 -14.35
N VAL A 357 -39.10 13.71 -13.70
CA VAL A 357 -39.07 13.45 -12.25
C VAL A 357 -39.48 14.69 -11.44
N VAL A 358 -38.95 15.86 -11.79
CA VAL A 358 -39.32 17.12 -11.11
C VAL A 358 -40.79 17.47 -11.31
N GLU A 359 -41.35 17.30 -12.51
CA GLU A 359 -42.79 17.51 -12.73
C GLU A 359 -43.65 16.54 -11.91
N ASN A 360 -43.23 15.27 -11.79
CA ASN A 360 -43.93 14.30 -10.95
C ASN A 360 -43.89 14.72 -9.47
N ILE A 361 -42.73 15.14 -8.97
CA ILE A 361 -42.58 15.65 -7.60
C ILE A 361 -43.48 16.87 -7.38
N ARG A 362 -43.51 17.81 -8.33
CA ARG A 362 -44.38 18.99 -8.29
C ARG A 362 -45.85 18.60 -8.21
N ALA A 363 -46.29 17.68 -9.06
CA ALA A 363 -47.67 17.21 -9.11
C ALA A 363 -48.11 16.49 -7.82
N LYS A 364 -47.16 15.90 -7.10
CA LYS A 364 -47.37 15.24 -5.80
C LYS A 364 -47.24 16.19 -4.60
N GLY A 365 -47.02 17.49 -4.85
CA GLY A 365 -46.90 18.52 -3.81
C GLY A 365 -45.54 18.56 -3.12
N GLY A 366 -44.51 17.94 -3.72
CA GLY A 366 -43.13 18.04 -3.24
C GLY A 366 -42.53 19.43 -3.44
N VAL A 367 -41.53 19.75 -2.62
CA VAL A 367 -40.86 21.05 -2.66
C VAL A 367 -39.67 21.00 -3.60
N ILE A 368 -39.64 21.89 -4.59
CA ILE A 368 -38.51 22.05 -5.52
C ILE A 368 -37.75 23.30 -5.08
N THR A 369 -36.52 23.12 -4.62
CA THR A 369 -35.67 24.20 -4.12
C THR A 369 -34.72 24.72 -5.19
N ARG A 370 -34.50 23.95 -6.25
CA ARG A 370 -33.82 24.37 -7.48
C ARG A 370 -34.43 23.67 -8.68
N GLU A 371 -34.86 24.44 -9.67
CA GLU A 371 -35.36 23.91 -10.95
C GLU A 371 -34.26 23.23 -11.77
N PRO A 372 -34.60 22.23 -12.62
CA PRO A 372 -33.66 21.58 -13.50
C PRO A 372 -32.90 22.56 -14.41
N GLY A 373 -31.58 22.49 -14.38
CA GLY A 373 -30.71 23.29 -15.24
C GLY A 373 -29.24 22.88 -15.15
N PRO A 374 -28.35 23.45 -15.98
CA PRO A 374 -26.93 23.14 -15.96
C PRO A 374 -26.21 23.68 -14.70
N ILE A 375 -25.11 23.04 -14.30
CA ILE A 375 -24.22 23.45 -13.18
C ILE A 375 -23.71 24.88 -13.29
N ALA A 376 -23.37 25.33 -14.51
CA ALA A 376 -22.91 26.67 -14.82
C ALA A 376 -23.14 26.97 -16.31
N GLU A 377 -22.95 28.23 -16.74
CA GLU A 377 -22.89 28.57 -18.17
C GLU A 377 -21.79 27.74 -18.87
N GLY A 378 -22.19 26.81 -19.74
CA GLY A 378 -21.28 25.93 -20.48
C GLY A 378 -21.09 24.51 -19.91
N GLY A 379 -21.64 24.21 -18.73
CA GLY A 379 -21.69 22.84 -18.20
C GLY A 379 -22.79 22.00 -18.86
N SER A 380 -22.53 20.72 -19.11
CA SER A 380 -23.50 19.79 -19.73
C SER A 380 -24.33 18.98 -18.74
N THR A 381 -23.92 18.91 -17.46
CA THR A 381 -24.64 18.18 -16.41
C THR A 381 -25.87 18.96 -15.95
N ILE A 382 -27.05 18.38 -16.14
CA ILE A 382 -28.33 18.93 -15.68
C ILE A 382 -28.65 18.37 -14.30
N PHE A 383 -29.02 19.23 -13.37
CA PHE A 383 -29.36 18.87 -12.00
C PHE A 383 -30.47 19.77 -11.43
N ALA A 384 -31.10 19.31 -10.36
CA ALA A 384 -32.18 19.98 -9.65
C ALA A 384 -32.07 19.64 -8.16
N PHE A 385 -32.72 20.43 -7.30
CA PHE A 385 -32.85 20.10 -5.89
C PHE A 385 -34.31 20.05 -5.47
N VAL A 386 -34.63 19.03 -4.70
CA VAL A 386 -35.93 18.83 -4.07
C VAL A 386 -35.75 18.57 -2.58
N GLN A 387 -36.79 18.83 -1.81
CA GLN A 387 -36.79 18.60 -0.37
C GLN A 387 -37.89 17.59 -0.01
N ASP A 388 -37.57 16.64 0.87
CA ASP A 388 -38.53 15.69 1.40
C ASP A 388 -39.43 16.31 2.50
N PRO A 389 -40.46 15.58 2.97
CA PRO A 389 -41.35 16.07 4.03
C PRO A 389 -40.66 16.42 5.35
N ASN A 390 -39.47 15.88 5.62
CA ASN A 390 -38.73 16.08 6.86
C ASN A 390 -37.68 17.19 6.74
N GLY A 391 -37.43 17.69 5.53
CA GLY A 391 -36.47 18.75 5.24
C GLY A 391 -35.16 18.28 4.61
N TYR A 392 -34.94 16.98 4.40
CA TYR A 392 -33.74 16.45 3.76
C TYR A 392 -33.71 16.86 2.29
N SER A 393 -32.57 17.37 1.85
CA SER A 393 -32.36 17.74 0.46
C SER A 393 -31.97 16.52 -0.37
N PHE A 394 -32.48 16.46 -1.59
CA PHE A 394 -32.10 15.51 -2.61
C PHE A 394 -31.63 16.25 -3.86
N GLU A 395 -30.38 16.00 -4.28
CA GLU A 395 -29.89 16.41 -5.60
C GLU A 395 -30.37 15.39 -6.62
N LEU A 396 -31.06 15.84 -7.66
CA LEU A 396 -31.40 15.02 -8.81
C LEU A 396 -30.38 15.28 -9.91
N LEU A 397 -29.80 14.23 -10.47
CA LEU A 397 -28.73 14.32 -11.46
C LEU A 397 -29.14 13.63 -12.75
N GLN A 398 -29.11 14.36 -13.87
CA GLN A 398 -29.35 13.74 -15.16
C GLN A 398 -28.11 12.96 -15.62
N ARG A 399 -28.21 11.63 -15.66
CA ARG A 399 -27.15 10.70 -16.06
C ARG A 399 -27.68 9.62 -16.99
N PRO A 400 -26.81 8.99 -17.80
CA PRO A 400 -27.14 7.73 -18.47
C PRO A 400 -27.61 6.66 -17.46
N PRO A 401 -28.21 5.55 -17.93
CA PRO A 401 -28.58 4.43 -17.06
C PRO A 401 -27.43 4.03 -16.13
N THR A 402 -27.72 3.93 -14.83
CA THR A 402 -26.77 3.54 -13.79
C THR A 402 -27.29 2.31 -13.03
N PRO A 403 -26.40 1.41 -12.57
CA PRO A 403 -26.78 0.33 -11.66
C PRO A 403 -27.19 0.84 -10.27
N GLU A 404 -26.78 2.06 -9.88
CA GLU A 404 -27.02 2.59 -8.52
C GLU A 404 -27.60 4.01 -8.59
N PRO A 405 -28.93 4.16 -8.69
CA PRO A 405 -29.54 5.48 -8.77
C PRO A 405 -29.36 6.32 -7.50
N LEU A 406 -29.35 5.72 -6.30
CA LEU A 406 -29.07 6.43 -5.06
C LEU A 406 -27.54 6.59 -4.89
N CYS A 407 -27.01 7.63 -5.52
CA CYS A 407 -25.60 7.67 -5.93
C CYS A 407 -24.70 8.56 -5.06
N GLN A 408 -25.23 9.41 -4.17
CA GLN A 408 -24.39 10.25 -3.30
C GLN A 408 -24.95 10.42 -1.89
N ILE A 409 -24.04 10.64 -0.96
CA ILE A 409 -24.29 11.28 0.34
C ILE A 409 -23.36 12.48 0.42
N LEU A 410 -23.87 13.69 0.61
CA LEU A 410 -23.05 14.87 0.83
C LEU A 410 -22.91 15.17 2.31
N LEU A 411 -21.66 15.24 2.77
CA LEU A 411 -21.30 15.69 4.10
C LEU A 411 -20.36 16.90 4.01
N ASN A 412 -20.69 17.98 4.72
CA ASN A 412 -19.76 19.09 4.86
C ASN A 412 -18.67 18.74 5.88
N VAL A 413 -17.44 19.15 5.56
CA VAL A 413 -16.22 18.93 6.34
C VAL A 413 -15.45 20.25 6.51
N LEU A 414 -14.68 20.34 7.59
CA LEU A 414 -13.90 21.54 7.94
C LEU A 414 -12.52 21.57 7.30
N ASP A 415 -12.01 20.40 6.88
CA ASP A 415 -10.74 20.24 6.20
C ASP A 415 -10.88 19.14 5.14
N LEU A 416 -10.89 19.54 3.87
CA LEU A 416 -11.13 18.60 2.77
C LEU A 416 -10.00 17.60 2.60
N ASP A 417 -8.75 18.02 2.77
CA ASP A 417 -7.59 17.17 2.54
C ASP A 417 -7.49 16.11 3.64
N ARG A 418 -7.67 16.54 4.90
CA ARG A 418 -7.73 15.62 6.04
C ARG A 418 -8.89 14.64 5.92
N ALA A 419 -10.05 15.09 5.44
CA ALA A 419 -11.20 14.22 5.24
C ALA A 419 -10.91 13.18 4.15
N ILE A 420 -10.39 13.59 2.98
CA ILE A 420 -10.00 12.66 1.92
C ILE A 420 -9.03 11.61 2.46
N GLU A 421 -7.94 12.04 3.10
CA GLU A 421 -6.92 11.14 3.64
C GLU A 421 -7.51 10.16 4.66
N PHE A 422 -8.43 10.63 5.52
CA PHE A 422 -9.14 9.77 6.45
C PHE A 422 -9.96 8.69 5.73
N TYR A 423 -10.75 9.04 4.72
CA TYR A 423 -11.57 8.08 3.98
C TYR A 423 -10.75 7.12 3.12
N GLU A 424 -9.61 7.57 2.57
CA GLU A 424 -8.69 6.71 1.82
C GLU A 424 -7.98 5.70 2.74
N GLU A 425 -7.41 6.15 3.87
CA GLU A 425 -6.62 5.27 4.72
C GLU A 425 -7.46 4.46 5.71
N ALA A 426 -8.48 5.05 6.35
CA ALA A 426 -9.29 4.33 7.34
C ALA A 426 -10.29 3.37 6.69
N LEU A 427 -10.75 3.72 5.48
CA LEU A 427 -11.83 3.01 4.81
C LEU A 427 -11.50 2.44 3.44
N GLY A 428 -10.34 2.74 2.86
CA GLY A 428 -9.92 2.16 1.57
C GLY A 428 -10.71 2.71 0.39
N MET A 429 -11.30 3.90 0.55
CA MET A 429 -12.00 4.56 -0.56
C MET A 429 -11.00 5.11 -1.57
N ASN A 430 -11.40 5.17 -2.83
CA ASN A 430 -10.64 5.86 -3.87
C ASN A 430 -11.10 7.31 -3.98
N LEU A 431 -10.18 8.26 -4.10
CA LEU A 431 -10.51 9.59 -4.59
C LEU A 431 -10.87 9.55 -6.09
N LEU A 432 -12.16 9.70 -6.40
CA LEU A 432 -12.69 9.60 -7.76
C LEU A 432 -12.68 10.92 -8.50
N GLN A 433 -12.93 12.01 -7.78
CA GLN A 433 -12.88 13.36 -8.32
C GLN A 433 -12.56 14.33 -7.20
N LYS A 434 -11.76 15.35 -7.51
CA LYS A 434 -11.53 16.51 -6.65
C LYS A 434 -11.54 17.75 -7.51
N TYR A 435 -12.22 18.80 -7.08
CA TYR A 435 -12.13 20.09 -7.74
C TYR A 435 -12.39 21.22 -6.75
N ASP A 436 -11.94 22.41 -7.15
CA ASP A 436 -12.02 23.62 -6.36
C ASP A 436 -12.82 24.68 -7.12
N ASN A 437 -13.70 25.39 -6.41
CA ASN A 437 -14.51 26.47 -6.97
C ASN A 437 -14.38 27.75 -6.12
N PRO A 438 -13.32 28.54 -6.34
CA PRO A 438 -13.10 29.79 -5.62
C PRO A 438 -14.20 30.83 -5.86
N GLN A 439 -14.91 30.78 -6.99
CA GLN A 439 -15.98 31.74 -7.30
C GLN A 439 -17.18 31.57 -6.37
N GLU A 440 -17.55 30.32 -6.12
CA GLU A 440 -18.64 29.95 -5.21
C GLU A 440 -18.15 29.62 -3.78
N GLN A 441 -16.86 29.84 -3.50
CA GLN A 441 -16.24 29.70 -2.17
C GLN A 441 -16.36 28.28 -1.57
N PHE A 442 -16.15 27.24 -2.39
CA PHE A 442 -16.10 25.86 -1.89
C PHE A 442 -15.10 24.98 -2.67
N SER A 443 -14.60 23.95 -2.01
CA SER A 443 -13.89 22.83 -2.62
C SER A 443 -14.66 21.53 -2.36
N MET A 444 -14.48 20.54 -3.22
CA MET A 444 -15.20 19.27 -3.07
C MET A 444 -14.42 18.06 -3.57
N ALA A 445 -14.69 16.92 -2.94
CA ALA A 445 -14.17 15.63 -3.34
C ALA A 445 -15.26 14.56 -3.35
N MET A 446 -15.10 13.57 -4.23
CA MET A 446 -15.95 12.39 -4.32
C MET A 446 -15.08 11.18 -4.00
N VAL A 447 -15.40 10.46 -2.92
CA VAL A 447 -14.67 9.26 -2.50
C VAL A 447 -15.61 8.05 -2.47
N GLY A 448 -15.12 6.87 -2.84
CA GLY A 448 -15.92 5.65 -2.81
C GLY A 448 -15.20 4.42 -3.37
N TYR A 449 -15.92 3.30 -3.52
CA TYR A 449 -15.34 1.99 -3.88
C TYR A 449 -15.43 1.65 -5.37
N GLY A 450 -16.03 2.51 -6.20
CA GLY A 450 -16.18 2.31 -7.65
C GLY A 450 -14.98 2.79 -8.44
N SER A 451 -14.94 2.46 -9.74
CA SER A 451 -13.92 2.99 -10.67
C SER A 451 -14.26 4.39 -11.22
N ASN A 452 -15.52 4.80 -11.08
CA ASN A 452 -16.03 6.09 -11.52
C ASN A 452 -17.34 6.45 -10.79
N LEU A 453 -17.79 7.69 -10.93
CA LEU A 453 -18.94 8.26 -10.24
C LEU A 453 -20.31 7.70 -10.67
N THR A 454 -20.38 6.90 -11.73
CA THR A 454 -21.65 6.46 -12.33
C THR A 454 -22.04 5.03 -11.98
N GLN A 455 -21.16 4.28 -11.32
CA GLN A 455 -21.36 2.85 -11.05
C GLN A 455 -21.68 2.53 -9.60
N THR A 456 -21.60 3.50 -8.68
CA THR A 456 -21.70 3.26 -7.25
C THR A 456 -22.22 4.49 -6.51
N THR A 457 -22.60 4.32 -5.25
CA THR A 457 -22.77 5.40 -4.29
C THR A 457 -21.40 5.94 -3.87
N VAL A 458 -21.27 7.26 -3.81
CA VAL A 458 -20.07 7.96 -3.35
C VAL A 458 -20.38 8.83 -2.15
N LEU A 459 -19.35 9.11 -1.37
CA LEU A 459 -19.38 10.17 -0.37
C LEU A 459 -18.87 11.45 -1.03
N GLU A 460 -19.72 12.47 -1.08
CA GLU A 460 -19.40 13.81 -1.54
C GLU A 460 -18.99 14.65 -0.32
N LEU A 461 -17.71 14.98 -0.23
CA LEU A 461 -17.13 15.75 0.85
C LEU A 461 -16.99 17.20 0.39
N ARG A 462 -17.66 18.13 1.06
CA ARG A 462 -17.62 19.55 0.71
C ARG A 462 -16.97 20.38 1.81
N TYR A 463 -15.99 21.18 1.43
CA TYR A 463 -15.42 22.24 2.25
C TYR A 463 -15.90 23.60 1.75
N ASN A 464 -16.57 24.36 2.61
CA ASN A 464 -16.95 25.74 2.31
C ASN A 464 -15.92 26.68 2.95
N TYR A 465 -15.45 27.67 2.19
CA TYR A 465 -14.34 28.52 2.62
C TYR A 465 -14.72 29.33 3.86
N ASN A 466 -13.78 29.43 4.80
CA ASN A 466 -13.94 30.19 6.04
C ASN A 466 -15.06 29.69 6.97
N VAL A 467 -15.67 28.53 6.69
CA VAL A 467 -16.61 27.89 7.63
C VAL A 467 -15.81 27.04 8.61
N THR A 468 -15.95 27.32 9.89
CA THR A 468 -15.17 26.68 10.96
C THR A 468 -15.97 25.68 11.80
N GLU A 469 -17.28 25.62 11.62
CA GLU A 469 -18.15 24.70 12.34
C GLU A 469 -19.40 24.33 11.54
N TYR A 470 -19.91 23.13 11.78
CA TYR A 470 -21.23 22.68 11.35
C TYR A 470 -21.96 22.01 12.50
N THR A 471 -23.27 22.19 12.57
CA THR A 471 -24.11 21.40 13.47
C THR A 471 -24.47 20.07 12.79
N LYS A 472 -24.40 18.96 13.52
CA LYS A 472 -24.76 17.63 13.01
C LYS A 472 -26.27 17.38 12.98
N GLY A 473 -27.02 18.15 13.78
CA GLY A 473 -28.43 17.89 14.01
C GLY A 473 -28.67 16.55 14.73
N ASP A 474 -29.92 16.14 14.76
CA ASP A 474 -30.37 14.83 15.23
C ASP A 474 -31.22 14.07 14.18
N GLY A 475 -31.28 14.57 12.94
CA GLY A 475 -31.92 13.91 11.81
C GLY A 475 -31.09 12.80 11.18
N TYR A 476 -29.97 13.15 10.54
CA TYR A 476 -29.05 12.16 9.94
C TYR A 476 -28.35 11.38 11.05
N ALA A 477 -28.44 10.05 11.01
CA ALA A 477 -27.86 9.22 12.06
C ALA A 477 -26.45 8.72 11.68
N GLN A 478 -26.32 8.05 10.53
CA GLN A 478 -25.10 7.34 10.13
C GLN A 478 -25.17 6.80 8.71
N VAL A 479 -24.01 6.45 8.15
CA VAL A 479 -23.88 5.56 7.00
C VAL A 479 -23.33 4.20 7.44
N ALA A 480 -23.86 3.12 6.86
CA ALA A 480 -23.39 1.76 7.08
C ALA A 480 -22.60 1.27 5.85
N ILE A 481 -21.44 0.66 6.10
CA ILE A 481 -20.54 0.13 5.09
C ILE A 481 -20.23 -1.34 5.41
N GLY A 482 -20.32 -2.18 4.38
CA GLY A 482 -19.95 -3.60 4.44
C GLY A 482 -18.44 -3.80 4.40
N THR A 483 -17.94 -4.79 5.14
CA THR A 483 -16.54 -5.21 5.17
C THR A 483 -16.45 -6.71 5.39
N ASP A 484 -15.40 -7.37 4.89
CA ASP A 484 -15.18 -8.80 5.14
C ASP A 484 -14.63 -9.08 6.56
N ASP A 485 -14.07 -8.07 7.24
CA ASP A 485 -13.56 -8.20 8.62
C ASP A 485 -13.70 -6.89 9.41
N VAL A 486 -14.69 -6.83 10.29
CA VAL A 486 -14.93 -5.66 11.15
C VAL A 486 -13.81 -5.40 12.16
N TYR A 487 -13.05 -6.42 12.58
CA TYR A 487 -11.98 -6.24 13.56
C TYR A 487 -10.75 -5.63 12.93
N LYS A 488 -10.36 -6.10 11.73
CA LYS A 488 -9.29 -5.46 10.96
C LYS A 488 -9.67 -4.05 10.54
N SER A 489 -10.92 -3.85 10.12
CA SER A 489 -11.41 -2.52 9.79
C SER A 489 -11.40 -1.57 10.99
N ALA A 490 -11.83 -2.03 12.17
CA ALA A 490 -11.74 -1.25 13.40
C ALA A 490 -10.29 -0.94 13.78
N ALA A 491 -9.36 -1.89 13.57
CA ALA A 491 -7.94 -1.64 13.80
C ALA A 491 -7.42 -0.53 12.89
N ALA A 492 -7.74 -0.54 11.59
CA ALA A 492 -7.35 0.52 10.65
C ALA A 492 -7.89 1.88 11.07
N VAL A 493 -9.19 1.96 11.35
CA VAL A 493 -9.83 3.19 11.85
C VAL A 493 -9.14 3.68 13.13
N LYS A 494 -8.82 2.78 14.06
CA LYS A 494 -8.11 3.14 15.31
C LYS A 494 -6.73 3.74 15.05
N LEU A 495 -6.05 3.31 13.98
CA LEU A 495 -4.73 3.81 13.63
C LEU A 495 -4.82 5.19 13.01
N VAL A 496 -5.67 5.33 11.98
CA VAL A 496 -5.85 6.59 11.27
C VAL A 496 -6.40 7.68 12.19
N THR A 497 -7.31 7.33 13.12
CA THR A 497 -7.85 8.29 14.09
C THR A 497 -6.82 8.85 15.07
N LYS A 498 -5.67 8.18 15.29
CA LYS A 498 -4.58 8.74 16.12
C LYS A 498 -3.92 9.95 15.47
N GLU A 499 -3.87 9.99 14.14
CA GLU A 499 -3.16 11.00 13.38
C GLU A 499 -4.12 12.06 12.83
N LEU A 500 -5.23 11.64 12.22
CA LEU A 500 -6.16 12.52 11.51
C LEU A 500 -7.36 12.96 12.36
N GLY A 501 -7.54 12.38 13.55
CA GLY A 501 -8.69 12.61 14.42
C GLY A 501 -9.89 11.72 14.11
N GLY A 502 -10.96 11.89 14.88
CA GLY A 502 -12.09 10.96 14.93
C GLY A 502 -11.97 9.98 16.09
N GLN A 503 -12.94 9.07 16.22
CA GLN A 503 -13.01 8.18 17.39
C GLN A 503 -13.86 6.94 17.14
N ILE A 504 -13.36 5.76 17.56
CA ILE A 504 -14.20 4.58 17.71
C ILE A 504 -15.18 4.78 18.88
N ILE A 505 -16.47 4.74 18.58
CA ILE A 505 -17.55 4.89 19.56
C ILE A 505 -18.15 3.55 19.99
N LEU A 506 -18.04 2.53 19.15
CA LEU A 506 -18.39 1.14 19.46
C LEU A 506 -17.25 0.22 18.99
N PRO A 507 -16.45 -0.34 19.91
CA PRO A 507 -15.44 -1.35 19.57
C PRO A 507 -16.07 -2.54 18.82
N PRO A 508 -15.29 -3.25 17.98
CA PRO A 508 -15.81 -4.35 17.20
C PRO A 508 -16.41 -5.43 18.10
N VAL A 509 -17.67 -5.78 17.85
CA VAL A 509 -18.46 -6.67 18.70
C VAL A 509 -19.42 -7.50 17.85
N SER A 510 -19.76 -8.69 18.31
CA SER A 510 -20.89 -9.47 17.77
C SER A 510 -22.15 -9.15 18.56
N ILE A 511 -23.20 -8.67 17.90
CA ILE A 511 -24.48 -8.33 18.54
C ILE A 511 -25.15 -9.63 19.02
N PRO A 512 -25.44 -9.81 20.33
CA PRO A 512 -25.95 -11.09 20.85
C PRO A 512 -27.28 -11.57 20.23
N THR A 513 -28.14 -10.65 19.79
CA THR A 513 -29.46 -11.00 19.25
C THR A 513 -29.41 -11.45 17.78
N THR A 514 -28.48 -10.91 17.00
CA THR A 514 -28.39 -11.16 15.56
C THR A 514 -27.16 -11.99 15.18
N ASN A 515 -26.19 -12.10 16.09
CA ASN A 515 -24.79 -12.51 15.89
C ASN A 515 -24.02 -11.67 14.85
N ALA A 516 -24.60 -10.58 14.36
CA ALA A 516 -23.95 -9.74 13.38
C ALA A 516 -22.76 -9.01 14.01
N LYS A 517 -21.59 -9.12 13.36
CA LYS A 517 -20.38 -8.42 13.77
C LYS A 517 -20.41 -6.99 13.24
N ILE A 518 -20.21 -6.02 14.13
CA ILE A 518 -20.23 -4.59 13.80
C ILE A 518 -19.16 -3.80 14.57
N THR A 519 -18.80 -2.62 14.07
CA THR A 519 -18.12 -1.56 14.83
C THR A 519 -18.67 -0.20 14.39
N SER A 520 -18.55 0.81 15.24
CA SER A 520 -18.97 2.19 14.90
C SER A 520 -17.90 3.17 15.29
N PHE A 521 -17.74 4.21 14.48
CA PHE A 521 -16.82 5.31 14.74
C PHE A 521 -17.38 6.63 14.20
N VAL A 522 -16.75 7.73 14.62
CA VAL A 522 -16.93 9.05 14.01
C VAL A 522 -15.64 9.46 13.31
N ASP A 523 -15.78 10.11 12.16
CA ASP A 523 -14.66 10.72 11.42
C ASP A 523 -14.12 11.97 12.15
N PRO A 524 -13.08 12.65 11.63
CA PRO A 524 -12.50 13.86 12.24
C PRO A 524 -13.50 15.00 12.44
N ASP A 525 -14.56 15.03 11.63
CA ASP A 525 -15.60 16.06 11.67
C ASP A 525 -16.81 15.63 12.51
N GLY A 526 -16.86 14.39 13.01
CA GLY A 526 -17.93 13.87 13.87
C GLY A 526 -19.05 13.11 13.13
N TRP A 527 -18.88 12.77 11.85
CA TRP A 527 -19.84 11.98 11.10
C TRP A 527 -19.75 10.49 11.45
N LYS A 528 -20.88 9.92 11.87
CA LYS A 528 -20.93 8.52 12.30
C LYS A 528 -20.97 7.55 11.13
N THR A 529 -20.13 6.52 11.21
CA THR A 529 -20.11 5.39 10.28
C THR A 529 -20.16 4.07 11.06
N ASP A 530 -21.01 3.16 10.59
CA ASP A 530 -21.08 1.78 11.07
C ASP A 530 -20.44 0.84 10.03
N LEU A 531 -19.54 -0.03 10.49
CA LEU A 531 -19.02 -1.11 9.67
C LEU A 531 -19.71 -2.41 10.06
N VAL A 532 -20.20 -3.12 9.06
CA VAL A 532 -20.98 -4.34 9.23
C VAL A 532 -20.32 -5.46 8.43
N ASP A 533 -20.19 -6.63 9.04
CA ASP A 533 -19.67 -7.81 8.35
C ASP A 533 -20.58 -8.21 7.16
N ASN A 534 -19.97 -8.37 5.99
CA ASN A 534 -20.68 -8.63 4.73
C ASN A 534 -21.54 -9.90 4.79
N GLU A 535 -20.98 -11.01 5.28
CA GLU A 535 -21.73 -12.26 5.38
C GLU A 535 -22.88 -12.17 6.37
N ASP A 536 -22.64 -11.55 7.53
CA ASP A 536 -23.65 -11.39 8.55
C ASP A 536 -24.78 -10.48 8.09
N TYR A 537 -24.47 -9.41 7.35
CA TYR A 537 -25.47 -8.55 6.72
C TYR A 537 -26.39 -9.35 5.80
N LEU A 538 -25.82 -10.16 4.89
CA LEU A 538 -26.60 -11.01 3.99
C LEU A 538 -27.45 -12.04 4.75
N LYS A 539 -26.91 -12.66 5.81
CA LYS A 539 -27.67 -13.57 6.69
C LYS A 539 -28.87 -12.88 7.35
N GLN A 540 -28.75 -11.60 7.72
CA GLN A 540 -29.89 -10.85 8.27
C GLN A 540 -30.97 -10.55 7.23
N LEU A 541 -30.59 -10.33 5.97
CA LEU A 541 -31.56 -10.13 4.89
C LEU A 541 -32.38 -11.40 4.63
N GLN A 542 -31.72 -12.56 4.64
CA GLN A 542 -32.37 -13.86 4.39
C GLN A 542 -33.31 -14.30 5.52
N LYS A 543 -33.05 -13.91 6.77
CA LYS A 543 -33.94 -14.19 7.92
C LYS A 543 -35.27 -13.39 7.89
N LYS A 544 -35.45 -12.49 6.92
CA LYS A 544 -36.65 -11.65 6.75
C LYS A 544 -37.67 -12.24 5.75
N GLU A 545 -37.39 -13.38 5.13
CA GLU A 545 -38.39 -14.26 4.50
C GLU A 545 -38.93 -15.27 5.53
#